data_AF-A0A9P0FB51-F1
#
_entry.id   AF-A0A9P0FB51-F1
#
_cell.length_a   1.000
_cell.length_b   1.000
_cell.length_c   1.000
_cell.angle_alpha   90.00
_cell.angle_beta   90.00
_cell.angle_gamma   90.00
#
_symmetry.space_group_name_H-M   'P 1'
#
loop_
_entity.id
_entity.type
_entity.pdbx_description
1 polymer ?
#
loop_
_entity_poly.entity_id
_entity_poly.type
_entity_poly.pdbx_seq_one_letter_code
_entity_poly.pdbx_strand_id
1 'polypeptide(L)'
;MNRSGRTTKKQFEELLHFVQENKHILNFKLKPTEVVTVNSLWNDFATRINKKNIGPAKTSSQWKQVFTEWKANVRRKARVVEQSRIQTGGGPANSTGLNPIEEQLLALTSKIYFGDSEIEEAGVSASAPAAASPPG
;
A
#
# COMPACT_ATOMS: atom_id res chain seq x y z
N MET A 1 -8.07 24.23 -1.02
CA MET A 1 -7.63 23.03 -1.75
C MET A 1 -6.41 22.45 -1.04
N ASN A 2 -6.60 21.75 0.09
CA ASN A 2 -5.49 21.34 0.95
C ASN A 2 -4.88 20.04 0.44
N ARG A 3 -3.65 20.13 -0.09
CA ARG A 3 -2.80 18.98 -0.35
C ARG A 3 -2.49 18.34 1.01
N SER A 4 -3.30 17.33 1.38
CA SER A 4 -3.14 16.55 2.61
C SER A 4 -1.68 16.09 2.68
N GLY A 5 -0.94 16.56 3.68
CA GLY A 5 0.51 16.35 3.77
C GLY A 5 0.90 14.89 3.59
N ARG A 6 2.12 14.66 3.08
CA ARG A 6 2.66 13.30 2.90
C ARG A 6 2.62 12.57 4.25
N THR A 7 2.03 11.37 4.25
CA THR A 7 2.02 10.50 5.42
C THR A 7 3.45 10.24 5.86
N THR A 8 3.76 10.51 7.13
CA THR A 8 5.12 10.36 7.64
C THR A 8 5.44 8.89 7.93
N LYS A 9 6.73 8.53 8.03
CA LYS A 9 7.16 7.16 8.36
C LYS A 9 6.51 6.66 9.66
N LYS A 10 6.51 7.51 10.70
CA LYS A 10 5.85 7.20 11.99
C LYS A 10 4.36 6.92 11.84
N GLN A 11 3.67 7.62 10.94
CA GLN A 11 2.26 7.35 10.67
C GLN A 11 2.05 5.99 9.98
N PHE A 12 2.97 5.58 9.10
CA PHE A 12 2.93 4.22 8.51
C PHE A 12 3.23 3.13 9.53
N GLU A 13 4.13 3.37 10.48
CA GLU A 13 4.42 2.44 11.58
C GLU A 13 3.19 2.21 12.47
N GLU A 14 2.50 3.28 12.85
CA GLU A 14 1.25 3.19 13.61
C GLU A 14 0.14 2.51 12.80
N LEU A 15 0.05 2.79 11.50
CA LEU A 15 -0.91 2.15 10.60
C LEU A 15 -0.66 0.64 10.49
N LEU A 16 0.62 0.23 10.43
CA LEU A 16 0.98 -1.18 10.42
C LEU A 16 0.58 -1.86 11.73
N HIS A 17 0.90 -1.25 12.88
CA HIS A 17 0.54 -1.78 14.19
C HIS A 17 -0.97 -1.95 14.33
N PHE A 18 -1.73 -0.92 13.94
CA PHE A 18 -3.20 -0.95 13.94
C PHE A 18 -3.75 -2.13 13.13
N VAL A 19 -3.23 -2.34 11.92
CA VAL A 19 -3.67 -3.42 11.02
C VAL A 19 -3.23 -4.80 11.52
N GLN A 20 -2.07 -4.88 12.17
CA GLN A 20 -1.56 -6.11 12.77
C GLN A 20 -2.41 -6.54 13.98
N GLU A 21 -2.83 -5.59 14.82
CA GLU A 21 -3.75 -5.81 15.93
C GLU A 21 -5.17 -6.14 15.42
N ASN A 22 -5.60 -5.48 14.33
CA ASN A 22 -6.95 -5.57 13.79
C ASN A 22 -6.97 -6.32 12.45
N LYS A 23 -6.57 -7.60 12.45
CA LYS A 23 -6.49 -8.43 11.23
C LYS A 23 -7.80 -8.54 10.46
N HIS A 24 -8.94 -8.36 11.12
CA HIS A 24 -10.25 -8.34 10.47
C HIS A 24 -10.39 -7.18 9.46
N ILE A 25 -9.63 -6.09 9.61
CA ILE A 25 -9.57 -4.98 8.65
C ILE A 25 -8.93 -5.42 7.31
N LEU A 26 -8.07 -6.44 7.35
CA LEU A 26 -7.45 -7.02 6.16
C LEU A 26 -8.38 -7.94 5.38
N ASN A 27 -9.46 -8.40 6.01
CA ASN A 27 -10.35 -9.39 5.42
C ASN A 27 -11.22 -8.75 4.32
N PHE A 28 -11.30 -9.40 3.16
CA PHE A 28 -12.12 -8.94 2.04
C PHE A 28 -13.59 -9.33 2.17
N LYS A 29 -13.86 -10.47 2.85
CA LYS A 29 -15.21 -11.00 3.05
C LYS A 29 -15.79 -10.46 4.38
N LEU A 30 -16.04 -9.16 4.44
CA LEU A 30 -16.68 -8.54 5.61
C LEU A 30 -18.19 -8.74 5.55
N LYS A 31 -18.77 -9.22 6.64
CA LYS A 31 -20.22 -9.21 6.84
C LYS A 31 -20.72 -7.77 7.04
N PRO A 32 -21.99 -7.44 6.80
CA PRO A 32 -22.51 -6.08 7.00
C PRO A 32 -22.23 -5.52 8.41
N THR A 33 -22.30 -6.37 9.44
CA THR A 33 -21.96 -6.04 10.83
C THR A 33 -20.46 -5.76 11.03
N GLU A 34 -19.61 -6.48 10.31
CA GLU A 34 -18.15 -6.28 10.33
C GLU A 34 -17.76 -4.97 9.64
N VAL A 35 -18.47 -4.56 8.57
CA VAL A 35 -18.22 -3.29 7.87
C VAL A 35 -18.40 -2.09 8.81
N VAL A 36 -19.45 -2.11 9.63
CA VAL A 36 -19.70 -1.07 10.66
C VAL A 36 -18.57 -1.06 11.68
N THR A 37 -18.17 -2.24 12.16
CA THR A 37 -17.08 -2.40 13.14
C THR A 37 -15.74 -1.89 12.58
N VAL A 38 -15.38 -2.30 11.36
CA VAL A 38 -14.18 -1.83 10.65
C VAL A 38 -14.22 -0.32 10.47
N ASN A 39 -15.37 0.25 10.08
CA ASN A 39 -15.48 1.70 9.94
C ASN A 39 -15.23 2.43 11.27
N SER A 40 -15.81 1.91 12.36
CA SER A 40 -15.61 2.46 13.71
C SER A 40 -14.14 2.39 14.12
N LEU A 41 -13.44 1.28 13.86
CA LEU A 41 -12.01 1.15 14.13
C LEU A 41 -11.14 2.11 13.34
N TRP A 42 -11.45 2.33 12.06
CA TRP A 42 -10.77 3.35 11.26
C TRP A 42 -11.00 4.77 11.82
N ASN A 43 -12.16 5.03 12.40
CA ASN A 43 -12.48 6.31 13.03
C ASN A 43 -11.73 6.50 14.35
N ASP A 44 -11.67 5.45 15.17
CA ASP A 44 -10.89 5.44 16.40
C ASP A 44 -9.39 5.63 16.11
N PHE A 45 -8.85 4.89 15.14
CA PHE A 45 -7.47 5.05 14.68
C PHE A 45 -7.18 6.47 14.19
N ALA A 46 -8.04 7.03 13.34
CA ALA A 46 -7.90 8.40 12.85
C ALA A 46 -7.87 9.40 14.02
N THR A 47 -8.79 9.25 14.98
CA THR A 47 -8.86 10.09 16.17
C THR A 47 -7.59 9.96 17.02
N ARG A 48 -7.11 8.74 17.26
CA ARG A 48 -5.90 8.47 18.04
C ARG A 48 -4.65 9.07 17.39
N ILE A 49 -4.48 8.89 16.08
CA ILE A 49 -3.31 9.40 15.36
C ILE A 49 -3.35 10.92 15.24
N ASN A 50 -4.53 11.51 15.05
CA ASN A 50 -4.71 12.95 14.97
C ASN A 50 -4.41 13.61 16.33
N LYS A 51 -4.77 12.95 17.45
CA LYS A 51 -4.39 13.39 18.80
C LYS A 51 -2.88 13.38 19.04
N LYS A 52 -2.14 12.42 18.46
CA LYS A 52 -0.68 12.32 18.63
C LYS A 52 0.10 13.47 17.95
N ASN A 53 -0.53 14.29 17.09
CA ASN A 53 0.10 15.42 16.38
C ASN A 53 1.40 15.05 15.61
N ILE A 54 1.54 13.79 15.20
CA ILE A 54 2.73 13.26 14.51
C ILE A 54 2.82 13.71 13.04
N GLY A 55 1.72 14.23 12.48
CA GLY A 55 1.63 14.60 11.07
C GLY A 55 0.27 15.18 10.71
N PRO A 56 -0.05 15.28 9.40
CA PRO A 56 -1.30 15.86 8.93
C PRO A 56 -2.49 15.07 9.45
N ALA A 57 -3.48 15.79 9.97
CA ALA A 57 -4.73 15.19 10.41
C ALA A 57 -5.49 14.66 9.19
N LYS A 58 -5.81 13.36 9.21
CA LYS A 58 -6.54 12.68 8.15
C LYS A 58 -7.81 12.05 8.73
N THR A 59 -8.87 12.00 7.93
CA THR A 59 -10.11 11.33 8.29
C THR A 59 -9.99 9.82 8.09
N SER A 60 -10.89 9.04 8.69
CA SER A 60 -10.96 7.58 8.51
C SER A 60 -10.99 7.16 7.03
N SER A 61 -11.76 7.88 6.20
CA SER A 61 -11.80 7.63 4.75
C SER A 61 -10.47 7.89 4.06
N GLN A 62 -9.75 8.95 4.44
CA GLN A 62 -8.40 9.21 3.90
C GLN A 62 -7.41 8.12 4.34
N TRP A 63 -7.49 7.64 5.59
CA TRP A 63 -6.64 6.55 6.06
C TRP A 63 -6.89 5.25 5.31
N LYS A 64 -8.15 4.91 5.03
CA LYS A 64 -8.50 3.76 4.19
C LYS A 64 -7.89 3.86 2.79
N GLN A 65 -7.94 5.05 2.19
CA GLN A 65 -7.34 5.30 0.88
C GLN A 65 -5.82 5.14 0.93
N VAL A 66 -5.17 5.82 1.88
CA VAL A 66 -3.71 5.73 2.12
C VAL A 66 -3.28 4.28 2.30
N PHE A 67 -4.02 3.50 3.09
CA PHE A 67 -3.74 2.09 3.31
C PHE A 67 -3.89 1.25 2.04
N THR A 68 -4.92 1.52 1.23
CA THR A 68 -5.15 0.83 -0.05
C THR A 68 -4.04 1.11 -1.04
N GLU A 69 -3.66 2.38 -1.21
CA GLU A 69 -2.55 2.80 -2.06
C GLU A 69 -1.22 2.23 -1.57
N TRP A 70 -0.96 2.27 -0.26
CA TRP A 70 0.26 1.75 0.33
C TRP A 70 0.40 0.24 0.08
N LYS A 71 -0.68 -0.53 0.30
CA LYS A 71 -0.71 -1.97 0.00
C LYS A 71 -0.42 -2.25 -1.48
N ALA A 72 -1.05 -1.52 -2.40
CA ALA A 72 -0.82 -1.68 -3.84
C ALA A 72 0.64 -1.38 -4.23
N ASN A 73 1.21 -0.30 -3.69
CA ASN A 73 2.60 0.06 -3.93
C ASN A 73 3.57 -0.99 -3.39
N VAL A 74 3.34 -1.50 -2.17
CA VAL A 74 4.15 -2.56 -1.57
C VAL A 74 4.10 -3.84 -2.41
N ARG A 75 2.92 -4.23 -2.90
CA ARG A 75 2.77 -5.40 -3.79
C ARG A 75 3.51 -5.22 -5.11
N ARG A 76 3.39 -4.06 -5.76
CA ARG A 76 4.11 -3.76 -7.00
C ARG A 76 5.62 -3.83 -6.78
N LYS A 77 6.12 -3.20 -5.71
CA LYS A 77 7.55 -3.26 -5.35
C LYS A 77 8.01 -4.71 -5.14
N ALA A 78 7.25 -5.49 -4.38
CA ALA A 78 7.56 -6.91 -4.14
C ALA A 78 7.62 -7.71 -5.43
N ARG A 79 6.67 -7.50 -6.35
CA ARG A 79 6.66 -8.17 -7.65
C ARG A 79 7.86 -7.78 -8.52
N VAL A 80 8.21 -6.49 -8.57
CA VAL A 80 9.39 -6.01 -9.31
C VAL A 80 10.67 -6.62 -8.74
N VAL A 81 10.79 -6.69 -7.41
CA VAL A 81 11.93 -7.35 -6.73
C VAL A 81 11.98 -8.83 -7.09
N GLU A 82 10.85 -9.54 -7.08
CA GLU A 82 10.81 -10.96 -7.39
C GLU A 82 11.11 -11.24 -8.87
N GLN A 83 10.54 -10.45 -9.79
CA GLN A 83 10.86 -10.54 -11.21
C GLN A 83 12.33 -10.25 -11.48
N SER A 84 12.93 -9.27 -10.81
CA SER A 84 14.37 -8.98 -10.91
C SER A 84 15.22 -10.14 -10.38
N ARG A 85 14.74 -10.87 -9.35
CA ARG A 85 15.42 -12.07 -8.83
C ARG A 85 15.39 -13.24 -9.82
N ILE A 86 14.26 -13.41 -10.53
CA ILE A 86 14.06 -14.50 -11.50
C ILE A 86 14.75 -14.19 -12.85
N GLN A 87 14.76 -12.92 -13.25
CA GLN A 87 15.34 -12.46 -14.51
C GLN A 87 16.85 -12.17 -14.37
N THR A 88 17.64 -13.15 -13.92
CA THR A 88 19.10 -13.05 -14.01
C THR A 88 19.58 -13.42 -15.41
N GLY A 89 19.49 -12.43 -16.30
CA GLY A 89 20.13 -12.40 -17.61
C GLY A 89 20.59 -10.97 -17.90
N GLY A 90 21.69 -10.54 -17.27
CA GLY A 90 22.48 -9.36 -17.66
C GLY A 90 21.87 -7.97 -17.40
N GLY A 91 21.72 -7.55 -16.14
CA GLY A 91 21.46 -6.14 -15.80
C GLY A 91 21.56 -5.86 -14.30
N PRO A 92 22.02 -4.66 -13.87
CA PRO A 92 22.29 -4.39 -12.46
C PRO A 92 21.00 -4.45 -11.64
N ALA A 93 21.02 -5.32 -10.62
CA ALA A 93 19.94 -5.47 -9.65
C ALA A 93 19.78 -4.15 -8.89
N ASN A 94 18.83 -3.32 -9.33
CA ASN A 94 18.53 -2.07 -8.66
C ASN A 94 17.77 -2.40 -7.36
N SER A 95 18.56 -2.73 -6.35
CA SER A 95 18.17 -3.27 -5.05
C SER A 95 17.55 -2.17 -4.20
N THR A 96 16.42 -1.63 -4.62
CA THR A 96 15.61 -0.79 -3.74
C THR A 96 14.73 -1.72 -2.92
N GLY A 97 15.33 -2.32 -1.89
CA GLY A 97 14.68 -3.26 -0.98
C GLY A 97 13.35 -2.73 -0.45
N LEU A 98 12.40 -3.64 -0.22
CA LEU A 98 11.23 -3.33 0.59
C LEU A 98 11.73 -2.85 1.97
N ASN A 99 11.12 -1.79 2.50
CA ASN A 99 11.40 -1.41 3.89
C ASN A 99 10.87 -2.52 4.82
N PRO A 100 11.43 -2.66 6.03
CA PRO A 100 10.96 -3.67 6.99
C PRO A 100 9.45 -3.56 7.30
N ILE A 101 8.91 -2.34 7.30
CA ILE A 101 7.47 -2.07 7.50
C ILE A 101 6.65 -2.54 6.28
N GLU A 102 7.21 -2.37 5.08
CA GLU A 102 6.58 -2.82 3.83
C GLU A 102 6.61 -4.35 3.72
N GLU A 103 7.71 -5.01 4.10
CA GLU A 103 7.80 -6.46 4.17
C GLU A 103 6.79 -7.05 5.17
N GLN A 104 6.66 -6.46 6.36
CA GLN A 104 5.67 -6.89 7.34
C GLN A 104 4.23 -6.72 6.83
N LEU A 105 3.93 -5.59 6.17
CA LEU A 105 2.62 -5.39 5.53
C LEU A 105 2.36 -6.44 4.45
N LEU A 106 3.36 -6.72 3.61
CA LEU A 106 3.27 -7.72 2.56
C LEU A 106 3.01 -9.10 3.15
N ALA A 107 3.73 -9.50 4.20
CA ALA A 107 3.54 -10.80 4.87
C ALA A 107 2.12 -10.92 5.48
N LEU A 108 1.61 -9.86 6.10
CA LEU A 108 0.27 -9.82 6.67
C LEU A 108 -0.83 -9.93 5.59
N THR A 109 -0.66 -9.20 4.49
CA THR A 109 -1.67 -9.14 3.41
C THR A 109 -1.59 -10.35 2.48
N SER A 110 -0.39 -10.84 2.19
CA SER A 110 -0.11 -12.09 1.45
C SER A 110 -0.92 -13.24 2.03
N LYS A 111 -0.80 -13.51 3.33
CA LYS A 111 -1.47 -14.64 3.98
C LYS A 111 -2.99 -14.63 3.84
N ILE A 112 -3.59 -13.45 3.71
CA ILE A 112 -5.04 -13.27 3.51
C ILE A 112 -5.42 -13.44 2.03
N TYR A 113 -4.56 -13.01 1.10
CA TYR A 113 -4.83 -13.01 -0.35
C TYR A 113 -4.51 -14.33 -1.05
N PHE A 114 -3.51 -15.09 -0.59
CA PHE A 114 -3.16 -16.38 -1.21
C PHE A 114 -4.21 -17.50 -0.95
N GLY A 115 -5.35 -17.17 -0.34
CA GLY A 115 -6.50 -18.06 -0.17
C GLY A 115 -7.59 -17.96 -1.24
N ASP A 116 -7.50 -17.03 -2.20
CA ASP A 116 -8.44 -16.92 -3.34
C ASP A 116 -7.67 -16.38 -4.55
N SER A 117 -7.83 -17.05 -5.68
CA SER A 117 -7.04 -17.08 -6.90
C SER A 117 -6.53 -15.75 -7.49
N GLU A 118 -5.35 -15.86 -8.12
CA GLU A 118 -5.03 -15.31 -9.44
C GLU A 118 -5.44 -13.85 -9.71
N ILE A 119 -4.51 -12.93 -9.43
CA ILE A 119 -4.58 -11.61 -10.07
C ILE A 119 -3.89 -11.76 -11.42
N GLU A 120 -4.68 -11.99 -12.47
CA GLU A 120 -4.26 -11.77 -13.85
C GLU A 120 -3.72 -10.33 -13.96
N GLU A 121 -2.48 -10.27 -14.43
CA GLU A 121 -1.71 -9.07 -14.63
C GLU A 121 -2.22 -8.31 -15.85
N ALA A 122 -3.11 -7.35 -15.61
CA ALA A 122 -3.47 -6.35 -16.61
C ALA A 122 -2.19 -5.62 -17.06
N GLY A 123 -1.73 -5.98 -18.26
CA GLY A 123 -0.53 -5.45 -18.89
C GLY A 123 -0.55 -3.92 -18.93
N VAL A 124 0.41 -3.30 -18.24
CA VAL A 124 0.78 -1.92 -18.50
C VAL A 124 1.75 -1.96 -19.69
N SER A 125 1.20 -1.90 -20.90
CA SER A 125 2.00 -1.53 -22.06
C SER A 125 2.43 -0.08 -21.82
N ALA A 126 3.71 0.09 -21.53
CA ALA A 126 4.34 1.37 -21.27
C ALA A 126 4.05 2.33 -22.44
N SER A 127 3.36 3.42 -22.12
CA SER A 127 3.34 4.61 -22.96
C SER A 127 4.47 5.53 -22.50
N ALA A 128 5.25 6.05 -23.46
CA ALA A 128 5.83 7.42 -23.52
C ALA A 128 7.21 7.44 -24.24
N PRO A 129 7.73 8.61 -24.69
CA PRO A 129 7.05 9.73 -25.38
C PRO A 129 7.90 10.44 -26.47
N ALA A 130 7.22 11.28 -27.27
CA ALA A 130 7.60 12.62 -27.76
C ALA A 130 8.97 12.95 -28.44
N ALA A 131 8.82 13.51 -29.65
CA ALA A 131 9.41 14.75 -30.18
C ALA A 131 10.90 14.80 -30.59
N ALA A 132 11.13 14.99 -31.89
CA ALA A 132 12.07 15.99 -32.43
C ALA A 132 11.81 16.19 -33.94
N SER A 133 11.36 17.39 -34.33
CA SER A 133 11.45 17.90 -35.72
C SER A 133 12.82 18.57 -35.93
N PRO A 134 13.09 19.18 -37.11
CA PRO A 134 13.67 18.66 -38.36
C PRO A 134 15.17 19.12 -38.50
N PRO A 135 15.92 19.09 -39.64
CA PRO A 135 15.65 19.81 -40.90
C PRO A 135 16.11 19.10 -42.22
N GLY A 136 15.73 19.69 -43.37
CA GLY A 136 16.20 19.32 -44.71
C GLY A 136 15.28 19.88 -45.79
#